data_AF-A0A920P689-F1
#
_entry.id   AF-A0A920P689-F1
#
_cell.length_a   1.000
_cell.length_b   1.000
_cell.length_c   1.000
_cell.angle_alpha   90.00
_cell.angle_beta   90.00
_cell.angle_gamma   90.00
#
_symmetry.space_group_name_H-M   'P 1'
#
loop_
_entity.id
_entity.type
_entity.pdbx_description
1 polymer ?
#
loop_
_entity_poly.entity_id
_entity_poly.type
_entity_poly.pdbx_seq_one_letter_code
_entity_poly.pdbx_strand_id
1 'polypeptide(L)'
;MHIADVSHFIPEAGPVDVEALSRGTSVYLVDRTIPMLPEVLSSDVCSLRSDVERFTLSLFIELDGAGKIFGHRYERACVRSRGQFSYEQVQGVLDGSVGISKGIDEALRTLDDLARSLRKVRSDRGALDLNIPEAKVVLNEKGHPVDIQRSQRLESHRLVEDFMILANEVVAADMENRKLSAIYRIHEPPMSESTKSLRELLTKVGYKLPKGRSLKPKDLQRLLDQVQGRPVEALISRVVLRSLSKARYDIRNLSHFGLASPGYLHFTSPIRRYPDLMVHREIIRSFIHEEEKIDGDLETLQSIAEHSSSREQEAAKAERASVDLKKVEFMEGHLGEEFIGQISGVAAYGFFVTLDTYFVDGLVHVNSLRDDFYQLDRDAYAIIGERGQRRYRIGDSVRVQVSRVDKEARHVDFSLVRKIARKD
;
A
#
# COMPACT_ATOMS: atom_id res chain seq x y z
N MET A 1 -13.87 -16.99 -5.14
CA MET A 1 -13.68 -15.52 -5.24
C MET A 1 -14.25 -15.06 -6.56
N HIS A 2 -15.18 -14.10 -6.55
CA HIS A 2 -15.88 -13.63 -7.74
C HIS A 2 -15.40 -12.22 -8.08
N ILE A 3 -14.76 -12.04 -9.23
CA ILE A 3 -14.25 -10.75 -9.70
C ILE A 3 -15.10 -10.30 -10.88
N ALA A 4 -15.44 -9.00 -10.95
CA ALA A 4 -16.25 -8.46 -12.04
C ALA A 4 -15.66 -8.84 -13.41
N ASP A 5 -16.49 -9.38 -14.31
CA ASP A 5 -16.06 -9.71 -15.68
C ASP A 5 -16.07 -8.46 -16.56
N VAL A 6 -15.07 -7.60 -16.35
CA VAL A 6 -14.90 -6.37 -17.13
C VAL A 6 -14.63 -6.70 -18.60
N SER A 7 -13.93 -7.81 -18.86
CA SER A 7 -13.58 -8.25 -20.22
C SER A 7 -14.81 -8.59 -21.07
N HIS A 8 -15.91 -9.00 -20.45
CA HIS A 8 -17.19 -9.24 -21.13
C HIS A 8 -17.74 -7.97 -21.79
N PHE A 9 -17.60 -6.82 -21.13
CA PHE A 9 -18.16 -5.54 -21.59
C PHE A 9 -17.19 -4.72 -22.45
N ILE A 10 -15.89 -5.02 -22.39
CA ILE A 10 -14.83 -4.21 -23.01
C ILE A 10 -14.05 -5.07 -24.01
N PRO A 11 -14.46 -5.07 -25.29
CA PRO A 11 -13.74 -5.80 -26.33
C PRO A 11 -12.34 -5.23 -26.51
N GLU A 12 -11.38 -6.12 -26.77
CA GLU A 12 -9.99 -5.77 -27.04
C GLU A 12 -9.89 -4.84 -28.26
N ALA A 13 -9.01 -3.84 -28.19
CA ALA A 13 -8.83 -2.78 -29.19
C ALA A 13 -10.07 -1.89 -29.48
N GLY A 14 -11.14 -2.01 -28.69
CA GLY A 14 -12.29 -1.12 -28.76
C GLY A 14 -12.01 0.28 -28.18
N PRO A 15 -12.87 1.29 -28.41
CA PRO A 15 -12.64 2.66 -27.92
C PRO A 15 -12.46 2.76 -26.40
N VAL A 16 -13.23 1.98 -25.64
CA VAL A 16 -13.13 1.94 -24.18
C VAL A 16 -11.83 1.26 -23.73
N ASP A 17 -11.38 0.22 -24.45
CA ASP A 17 -10.12 -0.47 -24.16
C ASP A 17 -8.90 0.42 -24.40
N VAL A 18 -8.90 1.16 -25.51
CA VAL A 18 -7.85 2.14 -25.85
C VAL A 18 -7.75 3.22 -24.77
N GLU A 19 -8.90 3.75 -24.31
CA GLU A 19 -8.93 4.74 -23.22
C GLU A 19 -8.50 4.13 -21.87
N ALA A 20 -8.93 2.89 -21.57
CA ALA A 20 -8.55 2.19 -20.35
C ALA A 20 -7.03 1.93 -20.31
N LEU A 21 -6.42 1.54 -21.43
CA LEU A 21 -4.97 1.39 -21.59
C LEU A 21 -4.27 2.74 -21.41
N SER A 22 -4.77 3.79 -22.07
CA SER A 22 -4.23 5.15 -21.96
C SER A 22 -4.16 5.62 -20.50
N ARG A 23 -5.26 5.43 -19.74
CA ARG A 23 -5.30 5.75 -18.30
C ARG A 23 -4.46 4.80 -17.45
N GLY A 24 -4.46 3.50 -17.75
CA GLY A 24 -3.73 2.43 -17.08
C GLY A 24 -4.24 2.06 -15.68
N THR A 25 -4.66 3.04 -14.88
CA THR A 25 -5.23 2.85 -13.54
C THR A 25 -6.22 3.96 -13.18
N SER A 26 -7.10 3.69 -12.21
CA SER A 26 -7.88 4.76 -11.57
C SER A 26 -7.00 5.56 -10.60
N VAL A 27 -7.34 6.83 -10.38
CA VAL A 27 -6.64 7.75 -9.45
C VAL A 27 -7.59 8.17 -8.34
N TYR A 28 -7.19 8.01 -7.08
CA TYR A 28 -8.01 8.29 -5.89
C TYR A 28 -7.53 9.53 -5.14
N LEU A 29 -8.01 10.70 -5.56
CA LEU A 29 -7.74 11.97 -4.88
C LEU A 29 -8.58 12.05 -3.59
N VAL A 30 -8.22 12.96 -2.68
CA VAL A 30 -8.93 13.10 -1.39
C VAL A 30 -10.40 13.47 -1.58
N ASP A 31 -10.72 14.25 -2.61
CA ASP A 31 -12.05 14.79 -2.88
C ASP A 31 -12.82 14.04 -3.98
N ARG A 32 -12.15 13.22 -4.81
CA ARG A 32 -12.78 12.55 -5.96
C ARG A 32 -11.97 11.37 -6.47
N THR A 33 -12.62 10.51 -7.24
CA THR A 33 -11.95 9.46 -8.03
C THR A 33 -11.96 9.82 -9.51
N ILE A 34 -10.84 9.60 -10.20
CA ILE A 34 -10.74 9.64 -11.65
C ILE A 34 -10.70 8.18 -12.13
N PRO A 35 -11.82 7.61 -12.60
CA PRO A 35 -11.89 6.19 -12.88
C PRO A 35 -11.17 5.83 -14.19
N MET A 36 -10.59 4.63 -14.25
CA MET A 36 -10.00 4.08 -15.47
C MET A 36 -11.05 3.81 -16.54
N LEU A 37 -12.25 3.41 -16.11
CA LEU A 37 -13.38 3.09 -16.98
C LEU A 37 -14.49 4.14 -16.82
N PRO A 38 -15.33 4.35 -17.85
CA PRO A 38 -16.55 5.15 -17.72
C PRO A 38 -17.39 4.74 -16.50
N GLU A 39 -18.04 5.71 -15.84
CA GLU A 39 -18.80 5.48 -14.60
C GLU A 39 -19.91 4.43 -14.76
N VAL A 40 -20.59 4.42 -15.92
CA VAL A 40 -21.62 3.42 -16.22
C VAL A 40 -21.07 1.98 -16.17
N LEU A 41 -19.81 1.77 -16.55
CA LEU A 41 -19.15 0.47 -16.46
C LEU A 41 -18.62 0.22 -15.05
N SER A 42 -17.85 1.16 -14.50
CA SER A 42 -17.15 0.95 -13.22
C SER A 42 -18.07 0.93 -12.00
N SER A 43 -19.08 1.80 -11.96
CA SER A 43 -19.92 2.02 -10.79
C SER A 43 -21.26 1.31 -10.86
N ASP A 44 -21.69 0.86 -12.04
CA ASP A 44 -22.98 0.18 -12.22
C ASP A 44 -22.85 -1.24 -12.77
N VAL A 45 -22.51 -1.39 -14.05
CA VAL A 45 -22.61 -2.68 -14.75
C VAL A 45 -21.57 -3.70 -14.25
N CYS A 46 -20.32 -3.29 -14.04
CA CYS A 46 -19.27 -4.16 -13.50
C CYS A 46 -19.26 -4.18 -11.96
N SER A 47 -19.90 -3.22 -11.30
CA SER A 47 -19.96 -3.17 -9.84
C SER A 47 -20.81 -4.30 -9.29
N LEU A 48 -20.28 -5.08 -8.35
CA LEU A 48 -20.96 -6.22 -7.73
C LEU A 48 -21.97 -5.79 -6.65
N ARG A 49 -22.96 -4.98 -7.07
CA ARG A 49 -24.01 -4.44 -6.19
C ARG A 49 -24.84 -5.58 -5.57
N SER A 50 -25.37 -5.34 -4.37
CA SER A 50 -26.23 -6.31 -3.69
C SER A 50 -27.54 -6.51 -4.44
N ASP A 51 -28.05 -7.74 -4.37
CA ASP A 51 -29.37 -8.16 -4.87
C ASP A 51 -29.61 -8.01 -6.38
N VAL A 52 -28.57 -7.75 -7.15
CA VAL A 52 -28.62 -7.72 -8.62
C VAL A 52 -27.65 -8.75 -9.20
N GLU A 53 -28.07 -9.38 -10.30
CA GLU A 53 -27.24 -10.29 -11.07
C GLU A 53 -26.10 -9.55 -11.77
N ARG A 54 -24.90 -10.14 -11.69
CA ARG A 54 -23.65 -9.59 -12.22
C ARG A 54 -22.77 -10.68 -12.79
N PHE A 55 -22.16 -10.38 -13.95
CA PHE A 55 -21.18 -11.26 -14.57
C PHE A 55 -19.83 -11.15 -13.89
N THR A 56 -19.23 -12.31 -13.65
CA THR A 56 -17.97 -12.44 -12.92
C THR A 56 -17.07 -13.47 -13.58
N LEU A 57 -15.78 -13.17 -13.58
CA LEU A 57 -14.74 -14.17 -13.72
C LEU A 57 -14.42 -14.70 -12.32
N SER A 58 -14.79 -15.95 -12.08
CA SER A 58 -14.73 -16.59 -10.77
C SER A 58 -13.55 -17.54 -10.68
N LEU A 59 -12.81 -17.44 -9.57
CA LEU A 59 -11.77 -18.39 -9.18
C LEU A 59 -12.27 -19.18 -7.96
N PHE A 60 -12.51 -20.47 -8.15
CA PHE A 60 -12.82 -21.42 -7.08
C PHE A 60 -11.54 -22.10 -6.63
N ILE A 61 -11.26 -22.11 -5.33
CA ILE A 61 -10.07 -22.75 -4.75
C ILE A 61 -10.54 -23.70 -3.66
N GLU A 62 -10.03 -24.93 -3.70
CA GLU A 62 -10.18 -25.94 -2.65
C GLU A 62 -8.96 -25.88 -1.74
N LEU A 63 -9.17 -25.58 -0.47
CA LEU A 63 -8.11 -25.45 0.53
C LEU A 63 -8.51 -26.07 1.88
N ASP A 64 -7.54 -26.60 2.62
CA ASP A 64 -7.75 -27.06 4.00
C ASP A 64 -7.70 -25.89 4.99
N GLY A 65 -8.03 -26.17 6.25
CA GLY A 65 -7.94 -25.20 7.34
C GLY A 65 -6.52 -24.70 7.64
N ALA A 66 -5.47 -25.31 7.09
CA ALA A 66 -4.10 -24.83 7.19
C ALA A 66 -3.69 -23.92 6.02
N GLY A 67 -4.58 -23.69 5.05
CA GLY A 67 -4.32 -22.89 3.86
C GLY A 67 -3.59 -23.63 2.75
N LYS A 68 -3.49 -24.96 2.79
CA LYS A 68 -2.93 -25.76 1.70
C LYS A 68 -3.97 -25.90 0.60
N ILE A 69 -3.56 -25.63 -0.64
CA ILE A 69 -4.41 -25.74 -1.83
C ILE A 69 -4.37 -27.17 -2.38
N PHE A 70 -5.54 -27.72 -2.73
CA PHE A 70 -5.69 -29.02 -3.40
C PHE A 70 -6.05 -28.91 -4.88
N GLY A 71 -6.70 -27.83 -5.26
CA GLY A 71 -7.09 -27.57 -6.64
C GLY A 71 -7.82 -26.25 -6.76
N HIS A 72 -7.99 -25.82 -8.00
CA HIS A 72 -8.74 -24.62 -8.33
C HIS A 72 -9.24 -24.70 -9.77
N ARG A 73 -10.22 -23.85 -10.10
CA ARG A 73 -10.75 -23.70 -11.45
C ARG A 73 -11.27 -22.30 -11.70
N TYR A 74 -11.30 -21.92 -12.97
CA TYR A 74 -11.86 -20.67 -13.45
C TYR A 74 -13.19 -20.92 -14.13
N GLU A 75 -14.17 -20.07 -13.85
CA GLU A 75 -15.46 -20.09 -14.54
C GLU A 75 -15.97 -18.68 -14.75
N ARG A 76 -16.62 -18.44 -15.90
CA ARG A 76 -17.51 -17.29 -16.05
C ARG A 76 -18.83 -17.62 -15.35
N ALA A 77 -19.23 -16.79 -14.40
CA ALA A 77 -20.41 -17.00 -13.58
C ALA A 77 -21.28 -15.76 -13.51
N CYS A 78 -22.59 -15.97 -13.35
CA CYS A 78 -23.53 -14.94 -12.93
C CYS A 78 -23.78 -15.08 -11.43
N VAL A 79 -23.51 -14.02 -10.67
CA VAL A 79 -23.68 -14.02 -9.21
C VAL A 79 -24.65 -12.92 -8.78
N ARG A 80 -25.31 -13.14 -7.65
CA ARG A 80 -26.12 -12.13 -6.95
C ARG A 80 -25.59 -11.98 -5.54
N SER A 81 -24.95 -10.84 -5.24
CA SER A 81 -24.40 -10.60 -3.91
C SER A 81 -25.53 -10.46 -2.88
N ARG A 82 -25.40 -11.11 -1.73
CA ARG A 82 -26.40 -11.07 -0.64
C ARG A 82 -26.30 -9.83 0.26
N GLY A 83 -25.35 -8.94 -0.01
CA GLY A 83 -25.18 -7.72 0.75
C GLY A 83 -23.95 -6.93 0.34
N GLN A 84 -23.93 -5.67 0.76
CA GLN A 84 -22.80 -4.78 0.64
C GLN A 84 -22.40 -4.36 2.05
N PHE A 85 -21.24 -4.84 2.52
CA PHE A 85 -20.78 -4.65 3.89
C PHE A 85 -19.56 -3.73 3.92
N SER A 86 -19.56 -2.77 4.84
CA SER A 86 -18.37 -1.98 5.14
C SER A 86 -17.37 -2.79 5.99
N TYR A 87 -16.11 -2.38 5.97
CA TYR A 87 -15.08 -3.03 6.79
C TYR A 87 -15.39 -2.94 8.30
N GLU A 88 -16.00 -1.84 8.73
CA GLU A 88 -16.41 -1.62 10.12
C GLU A 88 -17.56 -2.55 10.51
N GLN A 89 -18.55 -2.75 9.62
CA GLN A 89 -19.64 -3.70 9.84
C GLN A 89 -19.11 -5.13 9.99
N VAL A 90 -18.24 -5.55 9.07
CA VAL A 90 -17.60 -6.88 9.15
C VAL A 90 -16.76 -7.01 10.41
N GLN A 91 -15.96 -5.98 10.76
CA GLN A 91 -15.16 -5.98 11.98
C GLN A 91 -16.03 -6.17 13.21
N GLY A 92 -17.16 -5.47 13.30
CA GLY A 92 -18.09 -5.62 14.41
C GLY A 92 -18.68 -7.04 14.53
N VAL A 93 -18.90 -7.75 13.42
CA VAL A 93 -19.33 -9.16 13.42
C VAL A 93 -18.22 -10.09 13.92
N LEU A 94 -16.98 -9.85 13.50
CA LEU A 94 -15.80 -10.61 13.95
C LEU A 94 -15.52 -10.38 15.45
N ASP A 95 -15.72 -9.15 15.93
CA ASP A 95 -15.59 -8.80 17.35
C ASP A 95 -16.78 -9.29 18.21
N GLY A 96 -17.85 -9.78 17.58
CA GLY A 96 -19.07 -10.20 18.26
C GLY A 96 -19.91 -9.06 18.84
N SER A 97 -19.68 -7.82 18.41
CA SER A 97 -20.38 -6.62 18.87
C SER A 97 -21.68 -6.33 18.10
N VAL A 98 -21.76 -6.77 16.84
CA VAL A 98 -22.96 -6.69 16.00
C VAL A 98 -23.17 -8.01 15.25
N GLY A 99 -24.35 -8.21 14.68
CA GLY A 99 -24.67 -9.33 13.79
C GLY A 99 -25.48 -8.87 12.59
N ILE A 100 -25.25 -9.47 11.43
CA ILE A 100 -26.00 -9.20 10.19
C ILE A 100 -27.10 -10.24 10.03
N SER A 101 -26.72 -11.51 9.98
CA SER A 101 -27.62 -12.66 10.03
C SER A 101 -26.82 -13.90 10.35
N LYS A 102 -27.42 -14.90 11.00
CA LYS A 102 -26.71 -16.11 11.44
C LYS A 102 -25.83 -16.74 10.34
N GLY A 103 -26.37 -16.92 9.13
CA GLY A 103 -25.62 -17.54 8.03
C GLY A 103 -24.50 -16.66 7.47
N ILE A 104 -24.67 -15.33 7.43
CA ILE A 104 -23.62 -14.40 7.00
C ILE A 104 -22.53 -14.32 8.07
N ASP A 105 -22.91 -14.23 9.33
CA ASP A 105 -21.99 -14.10 10.46
C ASP A 105 -21.10 -15.35 10.58
N GLU A 106 -21.68 -16.56 10.42
CA GLU A 106 -20.94 -17.82 10.38
C GLU A 106 -19.98 -17.88 9.18
N ALA A 107 -20.41 -17.42 8.00
CA ALA A 107 -19.56 -17.37 6.81
C ALA A 107 -18.39 -16.39 6.99
N LEU A 108 -18.63 -15.20 7.55
CA LEU A 108 -17.60 -14.20 7.82
C LEU A 108 -16.55 -14.71 8.82
N ARG A 109 -16.97 -15.37 9.90
CA ARG A 109 -16.04 -16.00 10.86
C ARG A 109 -15.22 -17.11 10.23
N THR A 110 -15.85 -17.95 9.41
CA THR A 110 -15.14 -19.01 8.67
C THR A 110 -14.09 -18.41 7.72
N LEU A 111 -14.43 -17.33 7.02
CA LEU A 111 -13.49 -16.63 6.15
C LEU A 111 -12.34 -15.98 6.94
N ASP A 112 -12.61 -15.46 8.15
CA ASP A 112 -11.58 -14.91 9.02
C ASP A 112 -10.58 -15.98 9.50
N ASP A 113 -11.07 -17.14 9.95
CA ASP A 113 -10.23 -18.26 10.37
C ASP A 113 -9.31 -18.75 9.24
N LEU A 114 -9.85 -18.83 8.03
CA LEU A 114 -9.08 -19.16 6.82
C LEU A 114 -8.08 -18.06 6.48
N ALA A 115 -8.47 -16.79 6.51
CA ALA A 115 -7.58 -15.66 6.23
C ALA A 115 -6.39 -15.61 7.20
N ARG A 116 -6.62 -15.84 8.50
CA ARG A 116 -5.54 -15.93 9.50
C ARG A 116 -4.58 -17.07 9.19
N SER A 117 -5.09 -18.20 8.73
CA SER A 117 -4.27 -19.36 8.34
C SER A 117 -3.43 -19.05 7.10
N LEU A 118 -4.02 -18.44 6.07
CA LEU A 118 -3.31 -17.96 4.87
C LEU A 118 -2.22 -16.95 5.21
N ARG A 119 -2.53 -16.00 6.10
CA ARG A 119 -1.58 -14.99 6.58
C ARG A 119 -0.41 -15.63 7.32
N LYS A 120 -0.67 -16.64 8.14
CA LYS A 120 0.37 -17.39 8.84
C LYS A 120 1.31 -18.09 7.86
N VAL A 121 0.77 -18.81 6.87
CA VAL A 121 1.59 -19.45 5.81
C VAL A 121 2.49 -18.42 5.12
N ARG A 122 1.93 -17.25 4.78
CA ARG A 122 2.66 -16.16 4.12
C ARG A 122 3.73 -15.53 5.03
N SER A 123 3.43 -15.35 6.32
CA SER A 123 4.38 -14.87 7.33
C SER A 123 5.53 -15.86 7.56
N ASP A 124 5.24 -17.16 7.63
CA ASP A 124 6.24 -18.22 7.79
C ASP A 124 7.23 -18.27 6.61
N ARG A 125 6.73 -17.95 5.40
CA ARG A 125 7.53 -17.76 4.17
C ARG A 125 8.41 -16.51 4.22
N GLY A 126 8.07 -15.53 5.07
CA GLY A 126 8.84 -14.32 5.34
C GLY A 126 8.29 -13.07 4.66
N ALA A 127 7.00 -13.03 4.32
CA ALA A 127 6.39 -11.80 3.80
C ALA A 127 6.47 -10.67 4.82
N LEU A 128 6.63 -9.45 4.31
CA LEU A 128 6.80 -8.25 5.13
C LEU A 128 5.44 -7.74 5.60
N ASP A 129 5.23 -7.63 6.91
CA ASP A 129 4.10 -6.89 7.49
C ASP A 129 4.58 -5.51 7.97
N LEU A 130 4.52 -4.54 7.07
CA LEU A 130 4.85 -3.15 7.39
C LEU A 130 3.60 -2.42 7.88
N ASN A 131 3.49 -2.24 9.19
CA ASN A 131 2.42 -1.44 9.78
C ASN A 131 2.82 0.04 9.84
N ILE A 132 2.58 0.77 8.75
CA ILE A 132 2.88 2.20 8.68
C ILE A 132 1.58 2.98 8.88
N PRO A 133 1.51 3.89 9.87
CA PRO A 133 0.35 4.75 10.02
C PRO A 133 0.21 5.66 8.81
N GLU A 134 -0.91 5.54 8.11
CA GLU A 134 -1.31 6.47 7.05
C GLU A 134 -2.32 7.48 7.59
N ALA A 135 -2.30 8.69 7.04
CA ALA A 135 -3.24 9.75 7.40
C ALA A 135 -4.47 9.69 6.48
N LYS A 136 -5.65 9.73 7.07
CA LYS A 136 -6.93 9.86 6.38
C LYS A 136 -7.46 11.28 6.63
N VAL A 137 -7.54 12.07 5.56
CA VAL A 137 -8.13 13.41 5.62
C VAL A 137 -9.66 13.28 5.55
N VAL A 138 -10.36 13.93 6.48
CA VAL A 138 -11.82 14.00 6.51
C VAL A 138 -12.24 15.34 5.94
N LEU A 139 -13.07 15.32 4.89
CA LEU A 139 -13.60 16.51 4.24
C LEU A 139 -15.07 16.75 4.66
N ASN A 140 -15.49 18.01 4.70
CA ASN A 140 -16.91 18.37 4.73
C ASN A 140 -17.54 18.39 3.33
N GLU A 141 -18.83 18.67 3.24
CA GLU A 141 -19.60 18.73 1.97
C GLU A 141 -19.05 19.75 0.97
N LYS A 142 -18.34 20.78 1.43
CA LYS A 142 -17.71 21.80 0.58
C LYS A 142 -16.29 21.40 0.14
N GLY A 143 -15.81 20.23 0.54
CA GLY A 143 -14.47 19.74 0.23
C GLY A 143 -13.36 20.36 1.08
N HIS A 144 -13.69 21.04 2.19
CA HIS A 144 -12.69 21.56 3.13
C HIS A 144 -12.31 20.49 4.16
N PRO A 145 -11.01 20.36 4.50
CA PRO A 145 -10.56 19.41 5.51
C PRO A 145 -11.00 19.88 6.90
N VAL A 146 -11.68 18.99 7.63
CA VAL A 146 -12.19 19.25 8.99
C VAL A 146 -11.49 18.41 10.05
N ASP A 147 -10.81 17.34 9.65
CA ASP A 147 -10.04 16.48 10.55
C ASP A 147 -8.98 15.68 9.77
N ILE A 148 -7.93 15.23 10.46
CA ILE A 148 -6.95 14.28 9.94
C ILE A 148 -6.79 13.15 10.95
N GLN A 149 -7.21 11.96 10.53
CA GLN A 149 -7.25 10.78 11.39
C GLN A 149 -6.20 9.77 10.98
N ARG A 150 -5.82 8.89 11.91
CA ARG A 150 -5.02 7.71 11.58
C ARG A 150 -5.89 6.70 10.83
N SER A 151 -5.46 6.28 9.65
CA SER A 151 -6.05 5.15 8.95
C SER A 151 -5.90 3.88 9.80
N GLN A 152 -7.00 3.19 10.05
CA GLN A 152 -7.02 1.95 10.81
C GLN A 152 -6.98 0.76 9.87
N ARG A 153 -5.99 -0.12 10.04
CA ARG A 153 -5.95 -1.42 9.35
C ARG A 153 -6.63 -2.47 10.22
N LEU A 154 -7.95 -2.54 10.11
CA LEU A 154 -8.82 -3.54 10.78
C LEU A 154 -8.54 -4.98 10.31
N GLU A 155 -8.95 -5.97 11.09
CA GLU A 155 -8.85 -7.39 10.72
C GLU A 155 -9.71 -7.70 9.48
N SER A 156 -10.87 -7.05 9.36
CA SER A 156 -11.71 -7.14 8.16
C SER A 156 -11.02 -6.69 6.87
N HIS A 157 -10.11 -5.68 6.93
CA HIS A 157 -9.29 -5.29 5.79
C HIS A 157 -8.29 -6.39 5.41
N ARG A 158 -7.64 -6.96 6.43
CA ARG A 158 -6.64 -8.03 6.26
C ARG A 158 -7.28 -9.30 5.70
N LEU A 159 -8.49 -9.64 6.14
CA LEU A 159 -9.29 -10.75 5.62
C LEU A 159 -9.41 -10.67 4.10
N VAL A 160 -9.89 -9.54 3.56
CA VAL A 160 -10.03 -9.36 2.12
C VAL A 160 -8.66 -9.40 1.42
N GLU A 161 -7.66 -8.72 1.98
CA GLU A 161 -6.28 -8.70 1.47
C GLU A 161 -5.71 -10.12 1.32
N ASP A 162 -5.89 -10.98 2.31
CA ASP A 162 -5.39 -12.35 2.34
C ASP A 162 -5.96 -13.20 1.18
N PHE A 163 -7.27 -13.10 0.92
CA PHE A 163 -7.90 -13.78 -0.22
C PHE A 163 -7.48 -13.19 -1.56
N MET A 164 -7.34 -11.87 -1.67
CA MET A 164 -6.92 -11.24 -2.93
C MET A 164 -5.48 -11.62 -3.28
N ILE A 165 -4.58 -11.69 -2.29
CA ILE A 165 -3.21 -12.17 -2.48
C ILE A 165 -3.22 -13.63 -2.92
N LEU A 166 -4.01 -14.49 -2.26
CA LEU A 166 -4.15 -15.90 -2.64
C LEU A 166 -4.57 -16.06 -4.11
N ALA A 167 -5.62 -15.34 -4.54
CA ALA A 167 -6.08 -15.38 -5.94
C ALA A 167 -4.97 -15.01 -6.91
N ASN A 168 -4.29 -13.90 -6.61
CA ASN A 168 -3.20 -13.36 -7.42
C ASN A 168 -2.00 -14.32 -7.51
N GLU A 169 -1.63 -15.02 -6.43
CA GLU A 169 -0.55 -16.03 -6.42
C GLU A 169 -0.95 -17.28 -7.21
N VAL A 170 -2.20 -17.74 -7.09
CA VAL A 170 -2.71 -18.90 -7.86
C VAL A 170 -2.71 -18.60 -9.35
N VAL A 171 -3.23 -17.44 -9.76
CA VAL A 171 -3.24 -17.05 -11.17
C VAL A 171 -1.82 -16.89 -11.70
N ALA A 172 -0.90 -16.29 -10.94
CA ALA A 172 0.51 -16.20 -11.34
C ALA A 172 1.14 -17.57 -11.59
N ALA A 173 0.91 -18.53 -10.68
CA ALA A 173 1.44 -19.88 -10.81
C ALA A 173 0.89 -20.60 -12.05
N ASP A 174 -0.39 -20.42 -12.37
CA ASP A 174 -1.01 -21.00 -13.56
C ASP A 174 -0.45 -20.44 -14.87
N MET A 175 -0.25 -19.12 -14.95
CA MET A 175 0.36 -18.48 -16.11
C MET A 175 1.77 -19.04 -16.37
N GLU A 176 2.57 -19.17 -15.31
CA GLU A 176 3.92 -19.76 -15.40
C GLU A 176 3.86 -21.25 -15.81
N ASN A 177 2.99 -22.04 -15.19
CA ASN A 177 2.87 -23.48 -15.44
C ASN A 177 2.44 -23.76 -16.89
N ARG A 178 1.54 -22.96 -17.45
CA ARG A 178 1.13 -23.03 -18.86
C ARG A 178 2.04 -22.25 -19.82
N LYS A 179 3.08 -21.57 -19.31
CA LYS A 179 4.01 -20.72 -20.09
C LYS A 179 3.28 -19.67 -20.94
N LEU A 180 2.25 -19.07 -20.35
CA LEU A 180 1.43 -18.02 -20.97
C LEU A 180 2.11 -16.66 -20.80
N SER A 181 1.90 -15.78 -21.77
CA SER A 181 2.40 -14.41 -21.70
C SER A 181 1.47 -13.60 -20.81
N ALA A 182 1.97 -13.16 -19.65
CA ALA A 182 1.19 -12.40 -18.68
C ALA A 182 1.99 -11.20 -18.14
N ILE A 183 1.28 -10.24 -17.55
CA ILE A 183 1.90 -9.10 -16.87
C ILE A 183 2.02 -9.45 -15.38
N TYR A 184 3.24 -9.69 -14.92
CA TYR A 184 3.54 -9.95 -13.52
C TYR A 184 3.70 -8.66 -12.74
N ARG A 185 3.35 -8.71 -11.45
CA ARG A 185 3.64 -7.67 -10.48
C ARG A 185 4.89 -8.09 -9.71
N ILE A 186 6.03 -7.58 -10.12
CA ILE A 186 7.32 -7.93 -9.53
C ILE A 186 7.76 -6.94 -8.46
N HIS A 187 8.53 -7.44 -7.50
CA HIS A 187 9.18 -6.62 -6.48
C HIS A 187 10.56 -7.21 -6.23
N GLU A 188 11.57 -6.53 -6.77
CA GLU A 188 12.97 -6.97 -6.69
C GLU A 188 13.53 -6.76 -5.27
N PRO A 189 14.57 -7.52 -4.87
CA PRO A 189 15.23 -7.27 -3.59
C PRO A 189 15.83 -5.84 -3.51
N PRO A 190 16.06 -5.33 -2.29
CA PRO A 190 16.79 -4.08 -2.08
C PRO A 190 18.15 -4.06 -2.80
N MET A 191 18.52 -2.91 -3.34
CA MET A 191 19.85 -2.69 -3.91
C MET A 191 20.93 -2.84 -2.83
N SER A 192 22.15 -3.20 -3.25
CA SER A 192 23.29 -3.42 -2.36
C SER A 192 23.61 -2.18 -1.49
N GLU A 193 23.59 -0.99 -2.08
CA GLU A 193 23.87 0.27 -1.38
C GLU A 193 22.79 0.61 -0.33
N SER A 194 21.51 0.40 -0.68
CA SER A 194 20.38 0.60 0.23
C SER A 194 20.44 -0.39 1.40
N THR A 195 20.84 -1.64 1.13
CA THR A 195 21.05 -2.66 2.16
C THR A 195 22.20 -2.30 3.09
N LYS A 196 23.29 -1.75 2.57
CA LYS A 196 24.44 -1.28 3.37
C LYS A 196 24.03 -0.15 4.30
N SER A 197 23.37 0.87 3.76
CA SER A 197 22.85 2.01 4.52
C SER A 197 21.86 1.58 5.62
N LEU A 198 20.97 0.63 5.30
CA LEU A 198 20.06 0.04 6.28
C LEU A 198 20.80 -0.64 7.44
N ARG A 199 21.82 -1.46 7.15
CA ARG A 199 22.62 -2.15 8.18
C ARG A 199 23.34 -1.17 9.11
N GLU A 200 23.91 -0.10 8.54
CA GLU A 200 24.62 0.92 9.30
C GLU A 200 23.66 1.67 10.25
N LEU A 201 22.48 2.07 9.78
CA LEU A 201 21.48 2.72 10.62
C LEU A 201 21.00 1.78 11.73
N LEU A 202 20.65 0.52 11.39
CA LEU A 202 20.17 -0.44 12.36
C LEU A 202 21.19 -0.72 13.47
N THR A 203 22.47 -0.83 13.11
CA THR A 203 23.55 -1.05 14.08
C THR A 203 23.62 0.09 15.10
N LYS A 204 23.40 1.34 14.67
CA LYS A 204 23.41 2.53 15.54
C LYS A 204 22.21 2.55 16.51
N VAL A 205 21.08 1.97 16.12
CA VAL A 205 19.89 1.83 16.98
C VAL A 205 19.85 0.50 17.75
N GLY A 206 20.92 -0.30 17.70
CA GLY A 206 21.08 -1.52 18.48
C GLY A 206 20.53 -2.80 17.84
N TYR A 207 20.15 -2.77 16.56
CA TYR A 207 19.63 -3.92 15.82
C TYR A 207 20.64 -4.39 14.76
N LYS A 208 20.62 -5.69 14.43
CA LYS A 208 21.56 -6.28 13.47
C LYS A 208 20.82 -7.12 12.44
N LEU A 209 21.18 -6.95 11.18
CA LEU A 209 20.77 -7.85 10.10
C LEU A 209 21.87 -8.88 9.80
N PRO A 210 21.51 -10.11 9.37
CA PRO A 210 22.47 -11.18 9.06
C PRO A 210 23.54 -10.74 8.08
N LYS A 211 24.83 -10.98 8.34
CA LYS A 211 25.93 -10.60 7.43
C LYS A 211 25.83 -11.39 6.12
N GLY A 212 25.86 -10.73 4.97
CA GLY A 212 25.75 -11.39 3.66
C GLY A 212 25.46 -10.42 2.50
N ARG A 213 25.70 -10.88 1.27
CA ARG A 213 25.49 -10.08 0.04
C ARG A 213 24.00 -9.82 -0.26
N SER A 214 23.14 -10.80 -0.03
CA SER A 214 21.70 -10.70 -0.30
C SER A 214 20.89 -10.79 1.00
N LEU A 215 19.97 -9.85 1.16
CA LEU A 215 19.01 -9.83 2.25
C LEU A 215 17.79 -10.65 1.83
N LYS A 216 17.28 -11.52 2.70
CA LYS A 216 16.03 -12.26 2.42
C LYS A 216 14.84 -11.53 3.05
N PRO A 217 13.61 -11.68 2.52
CA PRO A 217 12.41 -11.12 3.12
C PRO A 217 12.26 -11.50 4.60
N LYS A 218 12.50 -12.77 4.92
CA LYS A 218 12.45 -13.30 6.29
C LYS A 218 13.43 -12.64 7.26
N ASP A 219 14.56 -12.11 6.77
CA ASP A 219 15.52 -11.40 7.63
C ASP A 219 14.97 -10.03 8.06
N LEU A 220 14.27 -9.35 7.14
CA LEU A 220 13.57 -8.10 7.45
C LEU A 220 12.32 -8.34 8.29
N GLN A 221 11.54 -9.40 8.01
CA GLN A 221 10.35 -9.68 8.81
C GLN A 221 10.72 -9.97 10.27
N ARG A 222 11.77 -10.77 10.53
CA ARG A 222 12.25 -10.99 11.91
C ARG A 222 12.65 -9.69 12.61
N LEU A 223 13.21 -8.73 11.88
CA LEU A 223 13.53 -7.41 12.45
C LEU A 223 12.25 -6.65 12.80
N LEU A 224 11.24 -6.66 11.93
CA LEU A 224 9.95 -6.03 12.18
C LEU A 224 9.26 -6.64 13.41
N ASP A 225 9.27 -7.96 13.54
CA ASP A 225 8.73 -8.66 14.71
C ASP A 225 9.47 -8.27 16.01
N GLN A 226 10.79 -8.09 15.96
CA GLN A 226 11.60 -7.68 17.13
C GLN A 226 11.29 -6.26 17.62
N VAL A 227 10.87 -5.38 16.71
CA VAL A 227 10.65 -3.95 17.03
C VAL A 227 9.19 -3.64 17.32
N GLN A 228 8.28 -4.57 17.05
CA GLN A 228 6.85 -4.41 17.27
C GLN A 228 6.54 -4.01 18.72
N GLY A 229 5.72 -2.98 18.90
CA GLY A 229 5.35 -2.41 20.19
C GLY A 229 6.44 -1.57 20.87
N ARG A 230 7.64 -1.45 20.28
CA ARG A 230 8.74 -0.65 20.85
C ARG A 230 8.67 0.79 20.32
N PRO A 231 9.19 1.78 21.08
CA PRO A 231 9.25 3.18 20.62
C PRO A 231 9.96 3.38 19.27
N VAL A 232 10.84 2.46 18.88
CA VAL A 232 11.60 2.51 17.62
C VAL A 232 10.90 1.86 16.43
N GLU A 233 9.74 1.23 16.61
CA GLU A 233 9.00 0.49 15.57
C GLU A 233 8.75 1.34 14.33
N ALA A 234 8.21 2.55 14.51
CA ALA A 234 7.84 3.44 13.41
C ALA A 234 9.06 3.90 12.61
N LEU A 235 10.17 4.18 13.30
CA LEU A 235 11.43 4.55 12.67
C LEU A 235 11.97 3.39 11.82
N ILE A 236 12.08 2.20 12.42
CA ILE A 236 12.66 1.04 11.75
C ILE A 236 11.77 0.62 10.56
N SER A 237 10.46 0.59 10.73
CA SER A 237 9.51 0.28 9.64
C SER A 237 9.66 1.24 8.46
N ARG A 238 9.84 2.54 8.73
CA ARG A 238 10.04 3.56 7.69
C ARG A 238 11.37 3.42 6.97
N VAL A 239 12.45 3.12 7.71
CA VAL A 239 13.79 2.91 7.10
C VAL A 239 13.80 1.63 6.27
N VAL A 240 13.18 0.55 6.77
CA VAL A 240 13.01 -0.70 6.00
C VAL A 240 12.24 -0.41 4.72
N LEU A 241 11.07 0.23 4.77
CA LEU A 241 10.29 0.59 3.58
C LEU A 241 11.12 1.39 2.57
N ARG A 242 11.87 2.40 3.02
CA ARG A 242 12.71 3.24 2.15
C ARG A 242 13.87 2.49 1.50
N SER A 243 14.30 1.38 2.09
CA SER A 243 15.36 0.53 1.54
C SER A 243 14.85 -0.45 0.46
N LEU A 244 13.53 -0.71 0.42
CA LEU A 244 12.93 -1.62 -0.55
C LEU A 244 12.90 -0.98 -1.95
N SER A 245 13.01 -1.85 -2.96
CA SER A 245 12.79 -1.47 -4.35
C SER A 245 11.30 -1.16 -4.58
N LYS A 246 10.98 -0.34 -5.57
CA LYS A 246 9.57 -0.13 -5.95
C LYS A 246 9.07 -1.34 -6.74
N ALA A 247 7.87 -1.81 -6.41
CA ALA A 247 7.20 -2.81 -7.24
C ALA A 247 6.81 -2.19 -8.60
N ARG A 248 6.83 -3.01 -9.65
CA ARG A 248 6.49 -2.61 -11.03
C ARG A 248 5.87 -3.78 -11.79
N TYR A 249 5.27 -3.48 -12.94
CA TYR A 249 4.84 -4.50 -13.88
C TYR A 249 5.99 -4.90 -14.82
N ASP A 250 6.11 -6.19 -15.13
CA ASP A 250 7.09 -6.76 -16.06
C ASP A 250 6.48 -8.04 -16.65
N ILE A 251 6.84 -8.42 -17.87
CA ILE A 251 6.36 -9.66 -18.50
C ILE A 251 7.10 -10.89 -17.99
N ARG A 252 8.24 -10.70 -17.31
CA ARG A 252 9.00 -11.77 -16.67
C ARG A 252 8.60 -11.89 -15.22
N ASN A 253 8.36 -13.12 -14.77
CA ASN A 253 8.20 -13.40 -13.36
C ASN A 253 9.55 -13.32 -12.64
N LEU A 254 9.82 -12.17 -11.99
CA LEU A 254 11.03 -11.93 -11.18
C LEU A 254 10.77 -12.03 -9.68
N SER A 255 9.73 -12.77 -9.27
CA SER A 255 9.26 -12.88 -7.88
C SER A 255 8.77 -11.57 -7.25
N HIS A 256 8.19 -11.66 -6.05
CA HIS A 256 7.74 -10.51 -5.28
C HIS A 256 8.32 -10.53 -3.86
N PHE A 257 9.43 -9.82 -3.67
CA PHE A 257 10.22 -9.78 -2.44
C PHE A 257 9.39 -9.45 -1.20
N GLY A 258 8.59 -8.38 -1.25
CA GLY A 258 7.77 -7.95 -0.09
C GLY A 258 6.69 -8.95 0.33
N LEU A 259 6.22 -9.81 -0.60
CA LEU A 259 5.23 -10.86 -0.31
C LEU A 259 5.91 -12.22 -0.07
N ALA A 260 7.24 -12.26 -0.16
CA ALA A 260 8.04 -13.46 -0.22
C ALA A 260 7.48 -14.51 -1.21
N SER A 261 6.89 -14.07 -2.32
CA SER A 261 6.22 -14.95 -3.29
C SER A 261 7.12 -15.24 -4.49
N PRO A 262 7.19 -16.50 -4.99
CA PRO A 262 7.93 -16.83 -6.21
C PRO A 262 7.27 -16.28 -7.49
N GLY A 263 5.97 -15.95 -7.44
CA GLY A 263 5.23 -15.40 -8.57
C GLY A 263 3.98 -14.67 -8.10
N TYR A 264 3.77 -13.47 -8.63
CA TYR A 264 2.63 -12.64 -8.25
C TYR A 264 2.22 -11.77 -9.43
N LEU A 265 0.92 -11.65 -9.67
CA LEU A 265 0.33 -10.75 -10.65
C LEU A 265 -0.93 -10.11 -10.07
N HIS A 266 -1.49 -9.12 -10.75
CA HIS A 266 -2.77 -8.55 -10.34
C HIS A 266 -3.90 -9.10 -11.20
N PHE A 267 -4.90 -9.74 -10.55
CA PHE A 267 -6.10 -10.31 -11.18
C PHE A 267 -7.41 -9.73 -10.60
N THR A 268 -7.35 -9.24 -9.37
CA THR A 268 -8.54 -9.01 -8.52
C THR A 268 -9.18 -7.62 -8.65
N SER A 269 -8.73 -6.76 -9.55
CA SER A 269 -9.26 -5.40 -9.70
C SER A 269 -9.29 -4.86 -11.16
N PRO A 270 -9.87 -5.59 -12.13
CA PRO A 270 -9.92 -5.17 -13.55
C PRO A 270 -10.71 -3.89 -13.80
N ILE A 271 -11.58 -3.46 -12.88
CA ILE A 271 -12.33 -2.19 -13.00
C ILE A 271 -11.39 -0.98 -12.94
N ARG A 272 -10.26 -1.11 -12.23
CA ARG A 272 -9.40 0.03 -11.87
C ARG A 272 -7.94 -0.14 -12.24
N ARG A 273 -7.54 -1.29 -12.79
CA ARG A 273 -6.16 -1.58 -13.21
C ARG A 273 -6.20 -2.32 -14.55
N TYR A 274 -5.52 -1.77 -15.55
CA TYR A 274 -5.47 -2.36 -16.89
C TYR A 274 -4.75 -3.72 -16.93
N PRO A 275 -3.64 -3.95 -16.19
CA PRO A 275 -3.00 -5.27 -16.13
C PRO A 275 -3.94 -6.40 -15.69
N ASP A 276 -4.84 -6.14 -14.74
CA ASP A 276 -5.85 -7.12 -14.32
C ASP A 276 -6.82 -7.46 -15.45
N LEU A 277 -7.23 -6.48 -16.27
CA LEU A 277 -8.08 -6.72 -17.43
C LEU A 277 -7.38 -7.60 -18.48
N MET A 278 -6.09 -7.39 -18.71
CA MET A 278 -5.28 -8.25 -19.57
C MET A 278 -5.19 -9.68 -19.04
N VAL A 279 -4.96 -9.84 -17.74
CA VAL A 279 -4.95 -11.16 -17.11
C VAL A 279 -6.31 -11.85 -17.21
N HIS A 280 -7.42 -11.12 -17.07
CA HIS A 280 -8.77 -11.66 -17.28
C HIS A 280 -8.93 -12.24 -18.69
N ARG A 281 -8.53 -11.49 -19.72
CA ARG A 281 -8.58 -11.94 -21.12
C ARG A 281 -7.80 -13.23 -21.32
N GLU A 282 -6.59 -13.30 -20.79
CA GLU A 282 -5.74 -14.49 -20.93
C GLU A 282 -6.32 -15.70 -20.18
N ILE A 283 -6.90 -15.51 -18.97
CA ILE A 283 -7.59 -16.59 -18.26
C ILE A 283 -8.73 -17.16 -19.09
N ILE A 284 -9.57 -16.29 -19.64
CA ILE A 284 -10.74 -16.70 -20.43
C ILE A 284 -10.31 -17.48 -21.66
N ARG A 285 -9.33 -16.96 -22.40
CA ARG A 285 -8.77 -17.59 -23.58
C ARG A 285 -8.20 -18.98 -23.27
N SER A 286 -7.28 -19.06 -22.31
CA SER A 286 -6.45 -20.25 -22.13
C SER A 286 -7.03 -21.29 -21.17
N PHE A 287 -7.88 -20.90 -20.21
CA PHE A 287 -8.40 -21.81 -19.18
C PHE A 287 -9.90 -22.08 -19.27
N ILE A 288 -10.69 -21.20 -19.91
CA ILE A 288 -12.13 -21.39 -20.05
C ILE A 288 -12.48 -21.87 -21.46
N HIS A 289 -11.96 -21.20 -22.48
CA HIS A 289 -12.18 -21.61 -23.87
C HIS A 289 -11.16 -22.65 -24.36
N GLU A 290 -10.07 -22.84 -23.61
CA GLU A 290 -8.97 -23.75 -23.96
C GLU A 290 -8.42 -23.50 -25.37
N GLU A 291 -8.39 -22.22 -25.78
CA GLU A 291 -7.84 -21.81 -27.07
C GLU A 291 -6.34 -22.15 -27.12
N GLU A 292 -5.85 -22.51 -28.31
CA GLU A 292 -4.42 -22.75 -28.51
C GLU A 292 -3.61 -21.53 -28.09
N LYS A 293 -2.44 -21.78 -27.47
CA LYS A 293 -1.53 -20.71 -27.10
C LYS A 293 -1.13 -19.95 -28.36
N ILE A 294 -1.56 -18.71 -28.46
CA ILE A 294 -1.07 -17.77 -29.46
C ILE A 294 0.18 -17.13 -28.85
N ASP A 295 1.32 -17.25 -29.52
CA ASP A 295 2.50 -16.46 -29.15
C ASP A 295 2.15 -14.98 -29.41
N GLY A 296 1.73 -14.30 -28.34
CA GLY A 296 1.37 -12.90 -28.38
C GLY A 296 2.57 -12.01 -28.68
N ASP A 297 2.29 -10.80 -29.13
CA ASP A 297 3.31 -9.77 -29.33
C ASP A 297 3.91 -9.37 -27.97
N LEU A 298 5.06 -9.97 -27.65
CA LEU A 298 5.81 -9.72 -26.41
C LEU A 298 6.31 -8.28 -26.34
N GLU A 299 6.57 -7.62 -27.46
CA GLU A 299 6.99 -6.21 -27.49
C GLU A 299 5.83 -5.31 -27.08
N THR A 300 4.63 -5.55 -27.63
CA THR A 300 3.42 -4.86 -27.20
C THR A 300 3.11 -5.12 -25.73
N LEU A 301 3.21 -6.36 -25.26
CA LEU A 301 2.95 -6.69 -23.85
C LEU A 301 3.95 -6.00 -22.90
N GLN A 302 5.23 -5.95 -23.30
CA GLN A 302 6.27 -5.22 -22.56
C GLN A 302 5.96 -3.72 -22.49
N SER A 303 5.57 -3.12 -23.61
CA SER A 303 5.15 -1.71 -23.68
C SER A 303 3.96 -1.42 -22.75
N ILE A 304 2.96 -2.30 -22.73
CA ILE A 304 1.81 -2.19 -21.82
C ILE A 304 2.23 -2.28 -20.34
N ALA A 305 3.16 -3.18 -20.00
CA ALA A 305 3.68 -3.32 -18.63
C ALA A 305 4.45 -2.06 -18.17
N GLU A 306 5.29 -1.50 -19.04
CA GLU A 306 6.03 -0.27 -18.77
C GLU A 306 5.10 0.94 -18.61
N HIS A 307 4.14 1.09 -19.54
CA HIS A 307 3.12 2.13 -19.47
C HIS A 307 2.28 2.03 -18.20
N SER A 308 1.80 0.84 -17.87
CA SER A 308 1.01 0.60 -16.65
C SER A 308 1.79 0.94 -15.38
N SER A 309 3.09 0.63 -15.35
CA SER A 309 3.99 1.00 -14.24
C SER A 309 4.17 2.52 -14.13
N SER A 310 4.31 3.21 -15.27
CA SER A 310 4.42 4.67 -15.31
C SER A 310 3.13 5.35 -14.83
N ARG A 311 1.97 4.90 -15.33
CA ARG A 311 0.65 5.43 -14.93
C ARG A 311 0.38 5.23 -13.45
N GLU A 312 0.73 4.07 -12.88
CA GLU A 312 0.60 3.83 -11.44
C GLU A 312 1.48 4.79 -10.62
N GLN A 313 2.71 5.03 -11.04
CA GLN A 313 3.59 5.97 -10.34
C GLN A 313 3.08 7.41 -10.41
N GLU A 314 2.49 7.81 -11.53
CA GLU A 314 1.88 9.13 -11.70
C GLU A 314 0.62 9.28 -10.85
N ALA A 315 -0.26 8.26 -10.83
CA ALA A 315 -1.41 8.19 -9.95
C ALA A 315 -1.00 8.35 -8.48
N ALA A 316 -0.06 7.53 -8.00
CA ALA A 316 0.41 7.59 -6.61
C ALA A 316 1.03 8.95 -6.24
N LYS A 317 1.70 9.63 -7.19
CA LYS A 317 2.20 11.00 -6.98
C LYS A 317 1.05 12.00 -6.85
N ALA A 318 0.03 11.91 -7.69
CA ALA A 318 -1.14 12.78 -7.65
C ALA A 318 -1.97 12.59 -6.36
N GLU A 319 -2.18 11.33 -5.95
CA GLU A 319 -2.88 10.98 -4.71
C GLU A 319 -2.16 11.56 -3.49
N ARG A 320 -0.83 11.34 -3.40
CA ARG A 320 -0.01 11.94 -2.32
C ARG A 320 -0.07 13.46 -2.33
N ALA A 321 0.08 14.08 -3.50
CA ALA A 321 0.02 15.53 -3.64
C ALA A 321 -1.35 16.11 -3.22
N SER A 322 -2.45 15.38 -3.48
CA SER A 322 -3.79 15.73 -3.04
C SER A 322 -3.92 15.67 -1.51
N VAL A 323 -3.41 14.60 -0.89
CA VAL A 323 -3.34 14.47 0.57
C VAL A 323 -2.52 15.59 1.19
N ASP A 324 -1.31 15.85 0.69
CA ASP A 324 -0.42 16.88 1.20
C ASP A 324 -1.06 18.27 1.11
N LEU A 325 -1.71 18.59 -0.02
CA LEU A 325 -2.44 19.84 -0.19
C LEU A 325 -3.55 20.00 0.86
N LYS A 326 -4.34 18.94 1.10
CA LYS A 326 -5.43 19.00 2.08
C LYS A 326 -4.93 19.02 3.53
N LYS A 327 -3.78 18.41 3.83
CA LYS A 327 -3.12 18.56 5.12
C LYS A 327 -2.66 20.01 5.35
N VAL A 328 -2.09 20.65 4.34
CA VAL A 328 -1.66 22.04 4.42
C VAL A 328 -2.86 22.97 4.61
N GLU A 329 -3.94 22.78 3.83
CA GLU A 329 -5.20 23.53 3.99
C GLU A 329 -5.79 23.37 5.40
N PHE A 330 -5.71 22.17 6.00
CA PHE A 330 -6.13 21.95 7.38
C PHE A 330 -5.28 22.76 8.38
N MET A 331 -3.96 22.78 8.19
CA MET A 331 -3.04 23.49 9.10
C MET A 331 -3.19 25.02 9.05
N GLU A 332 -3.79 25.61 8.00
CA GLU A 332 -4.07 27.05 7.93
C GLU A 332 -4.91 27.52 9.15
N GLY A 333 -5.82 26.67 9.62
CA GLY A 333 -6.66 26.94 10.79
C GLY A 333 -5.94 26.81 12.14
N HIS A 334 -4.71 26.26 12.15
CA HIS A 334 -3.93 25.95 13.36
C HIS A 334 -2.65 26.81 13.48
N LEU A 335 -2.59 27.94 12.76
CA LEU A 335 -1.45 28.84 12.81
C LEU A 335 -1.24 29.39 14.24
N GLY A 336 -0.01 29.29 14.75
CA GLY A 336 0.35 29.71 16.11
C GLY A 336 0.08 28.65 17.20
N GLU A 337 -0.57 27.54 16.89
CA GLU A 337 -0.79 26.46 17.86
C GLU A 337 0.45 25.59 18.05
N GLU A 338 0.57 24.96 19.22
CA GLU A 338 1.67 24.05 19.56
C GLU A 338 1.24 22.58 19.47
N PHE A 339 2.11 21.76 18.89
CA PHE A 339 1.91 20.33 18.76
C PHE A 339 3.13 19.54 19.22
N ILE A 340 2.89 18.29 19.61
CA ILE A 340 3.94 17.30 19.80
C ILE A 340 4.11 16.55 18.49
N GLY A 341 5.36 16.30 18.11
CA GLY A 341 5.68 15.49 16.96
C GLY A 341 7.02 14.80 17.10
N GLN A 342 7.32 13.95 16.14
CA GLN A 342 8.57 13.21 16.05
C GLN A 342 9.38 13.66 14.85
N ILE A 343 10.70 13.79 15.04
CA ILE A 343 11.61 14.10 13.93
C ILE A 343 11.58 12.96 12.91
N SER A 344 11.07 13.23 11.73
CA SER A 344 10.82 12.25 10.66
C SER A 344 11.95 12.17 9.63
N GLY A 345 12.80 13.20 9.58
CA GLY A 345 13.96 13.30 8.71
C GLY A 345 14.84 14.48 9.09
N VAL A 346 16.10 14.44 8.67
CA VAL A 346 17.07 15.52 8.87
C VAL A 346 17.70 15.90 7.53
N ALA A 347 18.00 17.18 7.36
CA ALA A 347 18.65 17.75 6.21
C ALA A 347 19.65 18.83 6.65
N ALA A 348 20.49 19.31 5.75
CA ALA A 348 21.47 20.36 6.07
C ALA A 348 20.79 21.67 6.52
N TYR A 349 19.60 21.96 6.00
CA TYR A 349 18.86 23.19 6.28
C TYR A 349 17.85 23.06 7.43
N GLY A 350 17.71 21.90 8.06
CA GLY A 350 16.74 21.71 9.14
C GLY A 350 16.37 20.27 9.39
N PHE A 351 15.26 20.07 10.08
CA PHE A 351 14.69 18.74 10.29
C PHE A 351 13.18 18.78 10.11
N PHE A 352 12.65 17.67 9.59
CA PHE A 352 11.23 17.48 9.40
C PHE A 352 10.62 16.87 10.66
N VAL A 353 9.45 17.34 11.06
CA VAL A 353 8.69 16.85 12.20
C VAL A 353 7.34 16.37 11.69
N THR A 354 7.00 15.11 11.96
CA THR A 354 5.63 14.61 11.78
C THR A 354 4.86 14.84 13.08
N LEU A 355 3.73 15.55 13.04
CA LEU A 355 2.88 15.74 14.21
C LEU A 355 2.21 14.43 14.65
N ASP A 356 2.15 14.18 15.96
CA ASP A 356 1.59 12.93 16.51
C ASP A 356 0.06 12.85 16.32
N THR A 357 -0.63 13.99 16.43
CA THR A 357 -2.10 14.05 16.34
C THR A 357 -2.59 13.97 14.91
N TYR A 358 -2.03 14.80 14.02
CA TYR A 358 -2.56 15.01 12.66
C TYR A 358 -1.71 14.38 11.56
N PHE A 359 -0.57 13.78 11.89
CA PHE A 359 0.31 13.14 10.91
C PHE A 359 0.72 14.08 9.77
N VAL A 360 0.81 15.38 10.06
CA VAL A 360 1.28 16.42 9.13
C VAL A 360 2.78 16.57 9.30
N ASP A 361 3.49 16.57 8.18
CA ASP A 361 4.92 16.87 8.15
C ASP A 361 5.14 18.37 7.98
N GLY A 362 6.04 18.93 8.78
CA GLY A 362 6.50 20.32 8.63
C GLY A 362 7.99 20.46 8.92
N LEU A 363 8.58 21.55 8.46
CA LEU A 363 10.02 21.81 8.55
C LEU A 363 10.33 22.74 9.71
N VAL A 364 11.27 22.33 10.56
CA VAL A 364 11.99 23.25 11.44
C VAL A 364 13.30 23.64 10.75
N HIS A 365 13.35 24.86 10.22
CA HIS A 365 14.55 25.36 9.54
C HIS A 365 15.64 25.72 10.57
N VAL A 366 16.91 25.44 10.28
CA VAL A 366 18.03 25.74 11.20
C VAL A 366 18.09 27.21 11.61
N ASN A 367 17.76 28.13 10.71
CA ASN A 367 17.68 29.57 11.01
C ASN A 367 16.66 29.94 12.11
N SER A 368 15.66 29.07 12.38
CA SER A 368 14.74 29.27 13.50
C SER A 368 15.36 28.88 14.86
N LEU A 369 16.44 28.08 14.84
CA LEU A 369 17.19 27.65 16.01
C LEU A 369 18.23 28.72 16.33
N ARG A 370 17.89 29.63 17.25
CA ARG A 370 18.73 30.79 17.59
C ARG A 370 19.84 30.49 18.61
N ASP A 371 19.95 29.24 19.04
CA ASP A 371 20.81 28.84 20.16
C ASP A 371 22.19 28.31 19.74
N ASP A 372 22.36 27.88 18.49
CA ASP A 372 23.63 27.32 18.02
C ASP A 372 23.73 27.33 16.48
N PHE A 373 24.93 27.02 15.97
CA PHE A 373 25.13 26.64 14.56
C PHE A 373 25.02 25.13 14.43
N TYR A 374 24.06 24.65 13.63
CA TYR A 374 23.79 23.23 13.48
C TYR A 374 24.37 22.67 12.19
N GLN A 375 25.10 21.56 12.29
CA GLN A 375 25.62 20.81 11.15
C GLN A 375 24.93 19.45 11.03
N LEU A 376 24.72 19.01 9.79
CA LEU A 376 24.20 17.68 9.50
C LEU A 376 25.29 16.63 9.71
N ASP A 377 25.05 15.76 10.68
CA ASP A 377 25.77 14.50 10.82
C ASP A 377 24.95 13.41 10.11
N ARG A 378 25.37 13.09 8.88
CA ARG A 378 24.72 12.05 8.06
C ARG A 378 24.82 10.68 8.70
N ASP A 379 25.88 10.43 9.46
CA ASP A 379 26.10 9.16 10.13
C ASP A 379 25.16 9.02 11.33
N ALA A 380 25.06 10.04 12.17
CA ALA A 380 24.18 10.02 13.33
C ALA A 380 22.69 10.21 12.97
N TYR A 381 22.37 10.46 11.69
CA TYR A 381 21.04 10.87 11.23
C TYR A 381 20.51 12.01 12.11
N ALA A 382 21.35 13.02 12.31
CA ALA A 382 21.14 14.10 13.26
C ALA A 382 21.59 15.44 12.70
N ILE A 383 21.00 16.53 13.20
CA ILE A 383 21.71 17.81 13.22
C ILE A 383 22.29 18.04 14.63
N ILE A 384 23.54 18.51 14.68
CA ILE A 384 24.31 18.69 15.91
C ILE A 384 24.79 20.14 16.00
N GLY A 385 24.51 20.79 17.12
CA GLY A 385 24.99 22.13 17.42
C GLY A 385 26.49 22.13 17.70
N GLU A 386 27.24 23.03 17.08
CA GLU A 386 28.70 23.13 17.22
C GLU A 386 29.13 23.43 18.65
N ARG A 387 28.47 24.40 19.31
CA ARG A 387 28.90 24.91 20.62
C ARG A 387 28.23 24.17 21.77
N GLY A 388 26.91 24.05 21.73
CA GLY A 388 26.07 23.46 22.77
C GLY A 388 25.97 21.94 22.66
N GLN A 389 26.46 21.34 21.57
CA GLN A 389 26.44 19.89 21.32
C GLN A 389 25.02 19.28 21.42
N ARG A 390 23.97 20.11 21.31
CA ARG A 390 22.58 19.68 21.25
C ARG A 390 22.36 18.89 19.98
N ARG A 391 21.65 17.76 20.10
CA ARG A 391 21.43 16.83 18.98
C ARG A 391 19.94 16.69 18.72
N TYR A 392 19.54 16.84 17.48
CA TYR A 392 18.19 16.53 17.01
C TYR A 392 18.28 15.38 16.03
N ARG A 393 17.87 14.19 16.46
CA ARG A 393 17.98 12.93 15.73
C ARG A 393 16.61 12.50 15.22
N ILE A 394 16.61 11.74 14.13
CA ILE A 394 15.39 11.06 13.69
C ILE A 394 14.81 10.21 14.85
N GLY A 395 13.50 10.35 15.07
CA GLY A 395 12.76 9.70 16.15
C GLY A 395 12.82 10.41 17.51
N ASP A 396 13.47 11.57 17.61
CA ASP A 396 13.33 12.41 18.80
C ASP A 396 11.95 13.05 18.85
N SER A 397 11.34 13.09 20.05
CA SER A 397 10.11 13.83 20.30
C SER A 397 10.41 15.30 20.55
N VAL A 398 9.66 16.16 19.88
CA VAL A 398 9.80 17.62 19.99
C VAL A 398 8.42 18.26 20.13
N ARG A 399 8.40 19.41 20.77
CA ARG A 399 7.25 20.32 20.76
C ARG A 399 7.55 21.46 19.80
N VAL A 400 6.64 21.67 18.86
CA VAL A 400 6.76 22.65 17.78
C VAL A 400 5.53 23.54 17.72
N GLN A 401 5.70 24.77 17.27
CA GLN A 401 4.61 25.71 16.97
C GLN A 401 4.46 25.87 15.46
N VAL A 402 3.23 25.90 14.95
CA VAL A 402 2.94 26.21 13.54
C VAL A 402 3.28 27.68 13.29
N SER A 403 4.36 27.94 12.55
CA SER A 403 4.83 29.33 12.34
C SER A 403 4.45 29.90 10.99
N ARG A 404 4.31 29.04 9.96
CA ARG A 404 3.83 29.46 8.64
C ARG A 404 3.19 28.28 7.93
N VAL A 405 2.16 28.58 7.15
CA VAL A 405 1.53 27.63 6.23
C VAL A 405 1.55 28.26 4.85
N ASP A 406 2.05 27.53 3.87
CA ASP A 406 2.16 27.97 2.48
C ASP A 406 1.45 26.97 1.57
N LYS A 407 0.26 27.34 1.13
CA LYS A 407 -0.61 26.47 0.32
C LYS A 407 -0.08 26.26 -1.11
N GLU A 408 0.56 27.28 -1.69
CA GLU A 408 1.14 27.19 -3.03
C GLU A 408 2.37 26.27 -3.02
N ALA A 409 3.25 26.45 -2.03
CA ALA A 409 4.41 25.58 -1.84
C ALA A 409 4.06 24.21 -1.23
N ARG A 410 2.82 24.02 -0.75
CA ARG A 410 2.33 22.83 -0.01
C ARG A 410 3.23 22.50 1.17
N HIS A 411 3.55 23.54 1.95
CA HIS A 411 4.54 23.46 3.01
C HIS A 411 4.01 24.02 4.33
N VAL A 412 4.44 23.41 5.44
CA VAL A 412 4.19 23.90 6.79
C VAL A 412 5.54 24.10 7.46
N ASP A 413 5.80 25.32 7.91
CA ASP A 413 6.97 25.63 8.73
C ASP A 413 6.61 25.54 10.21
N PHE A 414 7.56 24.99 10.96
CA PHE A 414 7.50 24.88 12.40
C PHE A 414 8.62 25.68 13.05
N SER A 415 8.31 26.24 14.22
CA SER A 415 9.32 26.76 15.15
C SER A 415 9.48 25.79 16.31
N LEU A 416 10.72 25.45 16.66
CA LEU A 416 10.99 24.57 17.79
C LEU A 416 10.71 25.30 19.11
N VAL A 417 9.80 24.75 19.91
CA VAL A 417 9.53 25.25 21.27
C VAL A 417 10.49 24.60 22.26
N ARG A 418 10.56 23.26 22.26
CA ARG A 418 11.52 22.49 23.07
C ARG A 418 11.65 21.05 22.60
N LYS A 419 12.80 20.44 22.91
CA LYS A 419 12.96 18.99 22.82
C LYS A 419 12.31 18.30 24.02
N ILE A 420 11.61 17.19 23.79
CA ILE A 420 11.03 16.37 24.85
C ILE A 420 12.05 15.28 25.19
N ALA A 421 12.45 15.18 26.45
CA ALA A 421 13.35 14.14 26.90
C ALA A 421 12.70 12.77 26.71
N ARG A 422 13.47 11.77 26.23
CA ARG A 422 12.98 10.38 26.21
C ARG A 422 12.72 9.95 27.65
N LYS A 423 11.53 9.41 27.92
CA LYS A 423 11.34 8.55 29.10
C LYS A 423 12.09 7.26 28.76
N ASP A 424 13.15 6.99 29.51
CA ASP A 424 13.98 5.79 29.36
C ASP A 424 13.19 4.50 29.57
#